data_AF-A0A924TFP1-F1
#
_entry.id   AF-A0A924TFP1-F1
#
_cell.length_a   1.000
_cell.length_b   1.000
_cell.length_c   1.000
_cell.angle_alpha   90.00
_cell.angle_beta   90.00
_cell.angle_gamma   90.00
#
_symmetry.space_group_name_H-M   'P 1'
#
loop_
_entity.id
_entity.type
_entity.pdbx_description
1 polymer ?
#
loop_
_entity_poly.entity_id
_entity_poly.type
_entity_poly.pdbx_seq_one_letter_code
_entity_poly.pdbx_strand_id
1 'polypeptide(L)' 'LEIILQDDLMIINGGKGLNGAHVHSRHDHRIAMACATAALKANGVVVIDEAEAINKSYPDFYKHIETLGASVTIA' A
#
# COMPACT_ATOMS: atom_id res chain seq x y z
N LEU A 1 0.62 14.41 -6.27
CA LEU A 1 1.53 14.00 -5.18
C LEU A 1 2.92 14.29 -5.70
N GLU A 2 3.73 14.99 -4.93
CA GLU A 2 5.13 15.24 -5.28
C GLU A 2 5.99 14.72 -4.14
N ILE A 3 7.04 13.97 -4.50
CA ILE A 3 7.98 13.36 -3.56
C ILE A 3 9.37 13.76 -4.02
N ILE A 4 10.13 14.40 -3.13
CA ILE A 4 11.50 14.84 -3.37
C ILE A 4 12.40 14.13 -2.36
N LEU A 5 13.47 13.50 -2.85
CA LEU A 5 14.49 12.89 -2.02
C LEU A 5 15.70 13.82 -1.97
N GLN A 6 16.15 14.15 -0.76
CA GLN A 6 17.33 15.00 -0.52
C GLN A 6 18.12 14.45 0.65
N ASP A 7 19.27 13.83 0.36
CA ASP A 7 20.12 13.16 1.36
C ASP A 7 19.30 12.16 2.20
N ASP A 8 19.20 12.39 3.51
CA ASP A 8 18.43 11.57 4.44
C ASP A 8 16.96 12.02 4.62
N LEU A 9 16.49 12.93 3.76
CA LEU A 9 15.13 13.47 3.79
C LEU A 9 14.27 12.94 2.65
N MET A 10 13.03 12.57 3.00
CA MET A 10 11.93 12.38 2.06
C MET A 10 10.89 13.47 2.30
N ILE A 11 10.82 14.44 1.37
CA ILE A 11 9.86 15.55 1.43
C ILE A 11 8.63 15.15 0.61
N ILE A 12 7.47 15.07 1.28
CA ILE A 12 6.21 14.65 0.66
C ILE A 12 5.26 15.86 0.63
N ASN A 13 5.00 16.36 -0.57
CA ASN A 13 3.98 17.37 -0.81
C ASN A 13 2.66 16.68 -1.16
N GLY A 14 1.68 16.80 -0.25
CA GLY A 14 0.34 16.25 -0.43
C GLY A 14 -0.29 16.68 -1.76
N GLY A 15 -1.09 15.79 -2.36
CA GLY A 15 -1.76 16.03 -3.64
C GLY A 15 -3.29 15.93 -3.55
N LYS A 16 -3.96 16.05 -4.71
CA LYS A 16 -5.43 15.91 -4.84
C LYS A 16 -5.96 14.48 -4.62
N GLY A 17 -5.09 13.50 -4.43
CA GLY A 17 -5.45 12.09 -4.27
C GLY A 17 -4.37 11.16 -4.82
N LEU A 18 -4.62 9.85 -4.71
CA LEU A 18 -3.82 8.78 -5.30
C LEU A 18 -4.59 8.18 -6.48
N ASN A 19 -3.89 7.60 -7.43
CA ASN A 19 -4.49 6.83 -8.53
C ASN A 19 -4.23 5.35 -8.30
N GLY A 20 -5.07 4.50 -8.89
CA GLY A 20 -4.80 3.08 -9.02
C GLY A 20 -3.46 2.84 -9.71
N ALA A 21 -2.74 1.80 -9.29
CA ALA A 21 -1.41 1.49 -9.78
C ALA A 21 -1.08 0.01 -9.55
N HIS A 22 -0.14 -0.51 -10.35
CA HIS A 22 0.50 -1.80 -10.08
C HIS A 22 1.83 -1.53 -9.39
N VAL A 23 2.00 -2.05 -8.18
CA VAL A 23 3.19 -1.85 -7.34
C VAL A 23 3.73 -3.20 -6.88
N HIS A 24 5.00 -3.23 -6.50
CA HIS A 24 5.67 -4.43 -6.02
C HIS A 24 6.19 -4.18 -4.60
N SER A 25 5.89 -5.06 -3.64
CA SER A 25 6.27 -4.86 -2.23
C SER A 25 7.78 -4.94 -1.97
N ARG A 26 8.51 -5.51 -2.94
CA ARG A 26 9.95 -5.85 -2.84
C ARG A 26 10.23 -6.78 -1.66
N HIS A 27 9.26 -7.66 -1.38
CA HIS A 27 9.25 -8.62 -0.27
C HIS A 27 9.36 -7.98 1.13
N ASP A 28 9.05 -6.69 1.26
CA ASP A 28 8.99 -5.96 2.54
C ASP A 28 7.52 -5.80 2.98
N HIS A 29 7.20 -6.36 4.15
CA HIS A 29 5.86 -6.32 4.75
C HIS A 29 5.37 -4.88 5.00
N ARG A 30 6.27 -3.94 5.31
CA ARG A 30 5.92 -2.54 5.55
C ARG A 30 5.50 -1.85 4.27
N ILE A 31 6.19 -2.14 3.16
CA ILE A 31 5.82 -1.60 1.84
C ILE A 31 4.46 -2.15 1.42
N ALA A 32 4.24 -3.47 1.57
CA ALA A 32 2.95 -4.08 1.26
C ALA A 32 1.79 -3.48 2.08
N MET A 33 1.95 -3.34 3.40
CA MET A 33 0.94 -2.72 4.28
C MET A 33 0.70 -1.25 3.95
N ALA A 34 1.76 -0.48 3.65
CA ALA A 34 1.65 0.92 3.26
C ALA A 34 0.88 1.08 1.94
N CYS A 35 1.18 0.25 0.94
CA CYS A 35 0.46 0.24 -0.34
C CYS A 35 -1.01 -0.16 -0.17
N ALA A 36 -1.32 -1.18 0.64
CA ALA A 36 -2.69 -1.60 0.91
C ALA A 36 -3.50 -0.49 1.61
N THR A 37 -2.86 0.24 2.55
CA THR A 37 -3.49 1.37 3.22
C THR A 37 -3.72 2.55 2.26
N ALA A 38 -2.73 2.84 1.41
CA ALA A 38 -2.83 3.88 0.39
C ALA A 38 -3.94 3.58 -0.63
N ALA A 39 -4.16 2.30 -0.96
CA ALA A 39 -5.22 1.85 -1.87
C ALA A 39 -6.63 2.26 -1.41
N LEU A 40 -6.88 2.36 -0.10
CA LEU A 40 -8.17 2.79 0.45
C LEU A 40 -8.59 4.20 -0.02
N LYS A 41 -7.63 5.04 -0.44
CA LYS A 41 -7.87 6.41 -0.91
C LYS A 41 -7.59 6.58 -2.41
N ALA A 42 -7.19 5.51 -3.10
CA ALA A 42 -6.83 5.56 -4.50
C ALA A 42 -8.07 5.64 -5.41
N ASN A 43 -7.97 6.45 -6.46
CA ASN A 43 -8.91 6.46 -7.57
C ASN A 43 -8.56 5.31 -8.52
N GLY A 44 -9.17 4.15 -8.29
CA GLY A 44 -8.96 2.94 -9.08
C GLY A 44 -8.28 1.82 -8.29
N VAL A 45 -8.05 0.70 -8.98
CA VAL A 45 -7.50 -0.53 -8.37
C VAL A 45 -6.00 -0.38 -8.12
N VAL A 46 -5.54 -0.81 -6.95
CA VAL A 46 -4.12 -1.01 -6.66
C VAL A 46 -3.82 -2.51 -6.63
N VAL A 47 -2.89 -2.95 -7.47
CA VAL A 47 -2.39 -4.34 -7.48
C VAL A 47 -1.04 -4.34 -6.79
N ILE A 48 -0.83 -5.22 -5.82
CA ILE A 48 0.39 -5.32 -5.02
C ILE A 48 1.01 -6.70 -5.25
N ASP A 49 2.12 -6.76 -5.98
CA ASP A 49 2.91 -7.99 -6.12
C ASP A 49 3.65 -8.30 -4.82
N GLU A 50 3.85 -9.59 -4.54
CA GLU A 50 4.55 -10.10 -3.36
C GLU A 50 3.89 -9.61 -2.06
N ALA A 51 2.56 -9.56 -2.06
CA ALA A 51 1.70 -9.12 -0.96
C ALA A 51 1.76 -10.03 0.28
N GLU A 52 2.12 -11.30 0.11
CA GLU A 52 2.30 -12.30 1.16
C GLU A 52 3.45 -11.97 2.13
N ALA A 53 4.33 -11.03 1.77
CA ALA A 53 5.36 -10.53 2.66
C ALA A 53 4.79 -10.08 4.02
N ILE A 54 3.54 -9.57 4.04
CA ILE A 54 2.83 -9.13 5.25
C ILE A 54 2.72 -10.24 6.31
N ASN A 55 2.65 -11.51 5.90
CA ASN A 55 2.50 -12.65 6.81
C ASN A 55 3.67 -12.79 7.80
N LYS A 56 4.81 -12.16 7.53
CA LYS A 56 5.95 -12.12 8.46
C LYS A 56 5.66 -11.34 9.74
N SER A 57 4.86 -10.27 9.65
CA SER A 57 4.63 -9.34 10.76
C SER A 57 3.18 -9.29 11.23
N TYR A 58 2.22 -9.41 10.32
CA TYR A 58 0.81 -9.25 10.61
C TYR A 58 -0.07 -10.18 9.74
N PRO A 59 -0.09 -11.49 10.03
CA PRO A 59 -0.81 -12.49 9.22
C PRO A 59 -2.29 -12.16 8.97
N ASP A 60 -2.98 -11.58 9.95
CA ASP A 60 -4.41 -11.27 9.86
C ASP A 60 -4.73 -9.92 9.17
N PHE A 61 -3.72 -9.20 8.66
CA PHE A 61 -3.89 -7.85 8.12
C PHE A 61 -5.00 -7.74 7.06
N TYR A 62 -5.00 -8.61 6.05
CA TYR A 62 -5.99 -8.57 4.98
C TYR A 62 -7.40 -8.93 5.45
N LYS A 63 -7.51 -9.86 6.40
CA LYS A 63 -8.79 -10.17 7.04
C LYS A 63 -9.31 -8.96 7.81
N HIS A 64 -8.45 -8.29 8.57
CA HIS A 64 -8.84 -7.12 9.36
C HIS A 64 -9.24 -5.95 8.46
N ILE A 65 -8.49 -5.64 7.41
CA ILE A 65 -8.84 -4.54 6.51
C ILE A 65 -10.17 -4.81 5.77
N GLU A 66 -10.44 -6.08 5.42
CA GLU A 66 -11.72 -6.51 4.86
C GLU A 66 -12.86 -6.33 5.87
N THR A 67 -12.66 -6.69 7.15
CA THR A 67 -13.67 -6.47 8.21
C THR A 67 -13.98 -5.00 8.48
N LEU A 68 -13.05 -4.10 8.09
CA LEU A 68 -13.22 -2.66 8.17
C LEU A 68 -13.90 -2.06 6.92
N GLY A 69 -14.29 -2.90 5.96
CA GLY A 69 -15.04 -2.51 4.77
C GLY A 69 -14.20 -2.29 3.52
N ALA A 70 -12.91 -2.65 3.53
CA ALA A 70 -12.09 -2.60 2.31
C ALA A 70 -12.46 -3.74 1.36
N SER A 71 -12.55 -3.44 0.06
CA SER A 71 -12.64 -4.46 -0.99
C SER A 71 -11.24 -4.98 -1.32
N VAL A 72 -10.92 -6.20 -0.91
CA VAL A 72 -9.61 -6.83 -1.14
C VAL A 72 -9.81 -8.19 -1.80
N THR A 73 -8.91 -8.56 -2.69
CA THR A 73 -8.84 -9.91 -3.27
C THR A 73 -7.40 -10.36 -3.21
N ILE A 74 -7.17 -11.55 -2.65
CA ILE A 74 -5.87 -12.22 -2.64
C ILE A 74 -5.92 -13.31 -3.70
N ALA A 75 -4.97 -13.27 -4.64
CA ALA A 75 -4.82 -14.24 -5.72
C ALA A 75 -3.61 -15.14 -5.46
#